data_AF-A0A7J3I505-F1
#
_entry.id   AF-A0A7J3I505-F1
#
_cell.length_a   1.000
_cell.length_b   1.000
_cell.length_c   1.000
_cell.angle_alpha   90.00
_cell.angle_beta   90.00
_cell.angle_gamma   90.00
#
_symmetry.space_group_name_H-M   'P 1'
#
loop_
_entity.id
_entity.type
_entity.pdbx_description
1 polymer ?
#
loop_
_entity_poly.entity_id
_entity_poly.type
_entity_poly.pdbx_seq_one_letter_code
_entity_poly.pdbx_strand_id
1 'polypeptide(L)'
;NLAPLINSVAAYVPKRRSRKLHIGLFGYSRSMGGITLPRAIPFAAALYTLGIPPEILGLRALNELNEEEWDAAVTHHLKIRHDVQTAAGYLSWDNVNMLMEAHEKVAKKAGVERERLSFALSKILQDVEAAQNHLEAKTGPRSFLHRKHENTINNFLIAYIEENPEEARRYLQEAAMIRKCLG
;
A
#
# COMPACT_ATOMS: atom_id res chain seq x y z
N ASN A 1 -4.50 -1.95 12.82
CA ASN A 1 -5.33 -1.90 11.59
C ASN A 1 -4.87 -0.70 10.77
N LEU A 2 -4.51 -0.91 9.49
CA LEU A 2 -3.98 0.13 8.60
C LEU A 2 -5.07 1.00 7.95
N ALA A 3 -6.34 0.60 8.04
CA ALA A 3 -7.44 1.20 7.28
C ALA A 3 -7.55 2.74 7.39
N PRO A 4 -7.43 3.38 8.58
CA PRO A 4 -7.60 4.83 8.65
C PRO A 4 -6.42 5.59 8.02
N LEU A 5 -5.20 5.03 8.05
CA LEU A 5 -4.06 5.58 7.31
C LEU A 5 -4.26 5.47 5.80
N ILE A 6 -4.77 4.35 5.31
CA ILE A 6 -5.10 4.20 3.88
C ILE A 6 -6.17 5.22 3.48
N ASN A 7 -7.19 5.43 4.32
CA ASN A 7 -8.24 6.41 4.05
C ASN A 7 -7.72 7.85 4.04
N SER A 8 -6.84 8.21 4.97
CA SER A 8 -6.26 9.55 5.02
C SER A 8 -5.40 9.84 3.79
N VAL A 9 -4.61 8.88 3.32
CA VAL A 9 -3.81 9.00 2.10
C VAL A 9 -4.69 8.97 0.84
N ALA A 10 -5.71 8.11 0.81
CA ALA A 10 -6.63 8.02 -0.32
C ALA A 10 -7.40 9.33 -0.59
N ALA A 11 -7.54 10.21 0.41
CA ALA A 11 -8.12 11.54 0.24
C ALA A 11 -7.30 12.46 -0.69
N TYR A 12 -6.01 12.18 -0.87
CA TYR A 12 -5.12 12.92 -1.77
C TYR A 12 -5.22 12.45 -3.23
N VAL A 13 -5.91 11.34 -3.49
CA VAL A 13 -6.02 10.76 -4.83
C VAL A 13 -7.01 11.56 -5.69
N PRO A 14 -6.59 12.09 -6.86
CA PRO A 14 -7.46 12.91 -7.71
C PRO A 14 -8.62 12.09 -8.30
N LYS A 15 -9.82 12.68 -8.30
CA LYS A 15 -11.01 12.10 -8.94
C LYS A 15 -11.00 12.44 -10.43
N ARG A 16 -10.46 11.55 -11.27
CA ARG A 16 -10.38 11.75 -12.74
C ARG A 16 -11.69 11.53 -13.53
N ARG A 17 -12.73 10.97 -12.90
CA ARG A 17 -14.04 10.76 -13.54
C ARG A 17 -15.15 10.93 -12.51
N SER A 18 -16.26 11.55 -12.91
CA SER A 18 -17.50 11.50 -12.14
C SER A 18 -17.96 10.04 -12.11
N ARG A 19 -18.00 9.45 -10.91
CA ARG A 19 -18.47 8.08 -10.73
C ARG A 19 -19.80 8.15 -10.04
N LYS A 20 -20.82 7.50 -10.61
CA LYS A 20 -22.06 7.21 -9.86
C LYS A 20 -21.66 6.57 -8.54
N LEU A 21 -22.14 7.17 -7.47
CA LEU A 21 -22.07 6.55 -6.15
C LEU A 21 -23.01 5.34 -6.19
N HIS A 22 -22.56 4.19 -5.71
CA HIS A 22 -23.46 3.04 -5.48
C HIS A 22 -24.25 3.34 -4.20
N ILE A 23 -25.13 4.34 -4.26
CA ILE A 23 -26.05 4.75 -3.21
C ILE A 23 -27.46 4.53 -3.75
N GLY A 24 -28.34 3.90 -2.96
CA GLY A 24 -29.69 3.52 -3.36
C GLY A 24 -29.98 2.01 -3.21
N LEU A 25 -31.13 1.56 -3.69
CA LEU A 25 -31.69 0.20 -3.50
C LEU A 25 -30.77 -0.95 -3.97
N PHE A 26 -29.83 -0.67 -4.88
CA PHE A 26 -28.83 -1.62 -5.40
C PHE A 26 -27.39 -1.27 -5.02
N GLY A 27 -27.21 -0.41 -4.00
CA GLY A 27 -25.90 -0.06 -3.47
C GLY A 27 -25.40 -1.13 -2.49
N TYR A 28 -24.25 -1.76 -2.78
CA TYR A 28 -23.57 -2.58 -1.77
C TYR A 28 -22.92 -1.68 -0.72
N SER A 29 -23.16 -1.99 0.56
CA SER A 29 -22.47 -1.34 1.67
C SER A 29 -20.96 -1.52 1.51
N ARG A 30 -20.20 -0.42 1.64
CA ARG A 30 -18.73 -0.43 1.71
C ARG A 30 -18.21 -0.40 3.15
N SER A 31 -19.11 -0.48 4.11
CA SER A 31 -18.79 -0.57 5.53
C SER A 31 -19.00 -2.01 5.98
N MET A 32 -17.93 -2.66 6.44
CA MET A 32 -18.02 -3.90 7.20
C MET A 32 -17.35 -3.66 8.55
N GLY A 33 -18.04 -4.00 9.64
CA GLY A 33 -17.52 -3.84 11.01
C GLY A 33 -17.17 -2.39 11.40
N GLY A 34 -17.88 -1.39 10.86
CA GLY A 34 -17.64 0.03 11.17
C GLY A 34 -16.48 0.67 10.41
N ILE A 35 -15.74 -0.09 9.60
CA ILE A 35 -14.62 0.41 8.79
C ILE A 35 -15.09 0.58 7.35
N THR A 36 -14.91 1.78 6.80
CA THR A 36 -15.15 2.07 5.39
C THR A 36 -13.82 2.19 4.68
N LEU A 37 -13.55 1.32 3.70
CA LEU A 37 -12.33 1.37 2.88
C LEU A 37 -12.58 2.13 1.57
N PRO A 38 -11.52 2.69 0.95
CA PRO A 38 -11.65 3.30 -0.36
C PRO A 38 -11.96 2.24 -1.42
N ARG A 39 -12.38 2.68 -2.61
CA ARG A 39 -12.45 1.77 -3.77
C ARG A 39 -11.03 1.28 -4.14
N ALA A 40 -10.95 0.20 -4.92
CA ALA A 40 -9.69 -0.43 -5.30
C ALA A 40 -8.63 0.54 -5.85
N ILE A 41 -9.01 1.47 -6.75
CA ILE A 41 -8.03 2.42 -7.35
C ILE A 41 -7.43 3.36 -6.28
N PRO A 42 -8.20 4.14 -5.49
CA PRO A 42 -7.59 4.94 -4.43
C PRO A 42 -6.90 4.12 -3.34
N PHE A 43 -7.33 2.88 -3.10
CA PHE A 43 -6.69 1.95 -2.18
C PHE A 43 -5.28 1.58 -2.65
N ALA A 44 -5.15 1.10 -3.89
CA ALA A 44 -3.86 0.78 -4.49
C ALA A 44 -3.00 2.04 -4.60
N ALA A 45 -3.58 3.17 -5.03
CA ALA A 45 -2.90 4.44 -5.12
C ALA A 45 -2.23 4.84 -3.80
N ALA A 46 -2.99 4.76 -2.71
CA ALA A 46 -2.53 5.12 -1.37
C ALA A 46 -1.39 4.21 -0.91
N LEU A 47 -1.52 2.91 -1.12
CA LEU A 47 -0.53 1.91 -0.70
C LEU A 47 0.79 2.02 -1.47
N TYR A 48 0.73 2.13 -2.80
CA TYR A 48 1.93 2.42 -3.60
C TYR A 48 2.59 3.74 -3.22
N THR A 49 1.81 4.77 -2.87
CA THR A 49 2.33 6.06 -2.41
C THR A 49 2.89 6.00 -0.99
N LEU A 50 2.42 5.10 -0.13
CA LEU A 50 3.04 4.80 1.17
C LEU A 50 4.33 3.97 1.02
N GLY A 51 4.65 3.49 -0.19
CA GLY A 51 5.78 2.61 -0.42
C GLY A 51 5.53 1.17 0.00
N ILE A 52 4.27 0.77 0.18
CA ILE A 52 3.84 -0.57 0.58
C ILE A 52 2.86 -1.09 -0.49
N PRO A 53 3.35 -1.72 -1.56
CA PRO A 53 2.50 -2.26 -2.62
C PRO A 53 1.41 -3.21 -2.08
N PRO A 54 0.14 -3.07 -2.50
CA PRO A 54 -0.97 -3.89 -2.03
C PRO A 54 -0.80 -5.38 -2.31
N GLU A 55 -0.05 -5.76 -3.34
CA GLU A 55 0.20 -7.14 -3.76
C GLU A 55 1.02 -7.94 -2.73
N ILE A 56 1.74 -7.24 -1.85
CA ILE A 56 2.56 -7.87 -0.80
C ILE A 56 1.71 -8.16 0.44
N LEU A 57 0.60 -7.46 0.64
CA LEU A 57 -0.19 -7.57 1.86
C LEU A 57 -0.80 -8.98 2.00
N GLY A 58 -0.61 -9.58 3.18
CA GLY A 58 -1.14 -10.90 3.50
C GLY A 58 -0.30 -12.08 3.00
N LEU A 59 0.85 -11.85 2.35
CA LEU A 59 1.72 -12.93 1.91
C LEU A 59 2.31 -13.76 3.06
N ARG A 60 2.24 -13.30 4.32
CA ARG A 60 2.57 -14.16 5.47
C ARG A 60 1.75 -15.45 5.54
N ALA A 61 0.57 -15.49 4.92
CA ALA A 61 -0.24 -16.70 4.84
C ALA A 61 0.50 -17.85 4.14
N LEU A 62 1.48 -17.53 3.28
CA LEU A 62 2.34 -18.53 2.65
C LEU A 62 3.21 -19.29 3.65
N ASN A 63 3.51 -18.71 4.81
CA ASN A 63 4.25 -19.40 5.88
C ASN A 63 3.44 -20.51 6.56
N GLU A 64 2.12 -20.50 6.40
CA GLU A 64 1.20 -21.47 7.02
C GLU A 64 0.83 -22.61 6.06
N LEU A 65 1.23 -22.54 4.79
CA LEU A 65 0.92 -23.54 3.77
C LEU A 65 1.83 -24.76 3.88
N ASN A 66 1.24 -25.94 3.73
CA ASN A 66 1.99 -27.17 3.54
C ASN A 66 2.44 -27.33 2.07
N GLU A 67 3.34 -28.28 1.79
CA GLU A 67 3.90 -28.49 0.44
C GLU A 67 2.81 -28.76 -0.63
N GLU A 68 1.79 -29.56 -0.30
CA GLU A 68 0.68 -29.86 -1.21
C GLU A 68 -0.17 -28.61 -1.52
N GLU A 69 -0.42 -27.77 -0.52
CA GLU A 69 -1.21 -26.54 -0.66
C GLU A 69 -0.43 -25.47 -1.44
N TRP A 70 0.88 -25.40 -1.23
CA TRP A 70 1.77 -24.54 -1.99
C TRP A 70 1.81 -24.93 -3.47
N ASP A 71 1.96 -26.22 -3.77
CA ASP A 71 1.96 -26.71 -5.15
C ASP A 71 0.64 -26.41 -5.86
N ALA A 72 -0.49 -26.62 -5.16
CA ALA A 72 -1.80 -26.22 -5.66
C ALA A 72 -1.90 -24.71 -5.93
N ALA A 73 -1.40 -23.87 -5.01
CA ALA A 73 -1.45 -22.41 -5.15
C ALA A 73 -0.63 -21.91 -6.35
N VAL A 74 0.59 -22.41 -6.54
CA VAL A 74 1.46 -22.02 -7.66
C VAL A 74 0.93 -22.56 -8.99
N THR A 75 0.32 -23.75 -8.98
CA THR A 75 -0.30 -24.35 -10.17
C THR A 75 -1.49 -23.53 -10.68
N HIS A 76 -2.35 -23.05 -9.77
CA HIS A 76 -3.52 -22.26 -10.15
C HIS A 76 -3.20 -20.78 -10.36
N HIS A 77 -2.20 -20.23 -9.67
CA HIS A 77 -1.79 -18.83 -9.80
C HIS A 77 -0.43 -18.69 -10.50
N LEU A 78 -0.42 -19.01 -11.80
CA LEU A 78 0.76 -19.04 -12.67
C LEU A 78 1.66 -17.78 -12.62
N LYS A 79 1.07 -16.62 -12.31
CA LYS A 79 1.77 -15.32 -12.33
C LYS A 79 2.09 -14.76 -10.95
N ILE A 80 1.79 -15.47 -9.85
CA ILE A 80 1.99 -14.95 -8.50
C ILE A 80 3.42 -14.45 -8.27
N ARG A 81 4.41 -15.23 -8.72
CA ARG A 81 5.83 -14.85 -8.65
C ARG A 81 6.11 -13.58 -9.44
N HIS A 82 5.59 -13.48 -10.67
CA HIS A 82 5.83 -12.32 -11.53
C HIS A 82 5.17 -11.03 -10.99
N ASP A 83 3.94 -11.14 -10.50
CA ASP A 83 3.15 -10.01 -10.01
C ASP A 83 3.77 -9.46 -8.71
N VAL A 84 4.10 -10.35 -7.76
CA VAL A 84 4.78 -9.98 -6.52
C VAL A 84 6.19 -9.46 -6.80
N GLN A 85 6.94 -10.08 -7.73
CA GLN A 85 8.25 -9.58 -8.12
C GLN A 85 8.15 -8.16 -8.70
N THR A 86 7.13 -7.86 -9.49
CA THR A 86 6.94 -6.54 -10.09
C THR A 86 6.61 -5.51 -9.02
N ALA A 87 5.65 -5.82 -8.16
CA ALA A 87 5.23 -4.96 -7.05
C ALA A 87 6.37 -4.71 -6.05
N ALA A 88 7.16 -5.72 -5.71
CA ALA A 88 8.30 -5.62 -4.79
C ALA A 88 9.35 -4.59 -5.22
N GLY A 89 9.43 -4.25 -6.53
CA GLY A 89 10.29 -3.18 -7.02
C GLY A 89 9.88 -1.77 -6.57
N TYR A 90 8.62 -1.59 -6.18
CA TYR A 90 8.05 -0.31 -5.70
C TYR A 90 7.94 -0.23 -4.17
N LEU A 91 8.33 -1.29 -3.45
CA LEU A 91 8.46 -1.25 -2.00
C LEU A 91 9.59 -0.27 -1.63
N SER A 92 9.33 0.67 -0.72
CA SER A 92 10.34 1.60 -0.20
C SER A 92 10.61 1.28 1.26
N TRP A 93 11.82 0.79 1.54
CA TRP A 93 12.27 0.56 2.92
C TRP A 93 12.38 1.87 3.69
N ASP A 94 12.79 2.95 3.02
CA ASP A 94 12.88 4.28 3.62
C ASP A 94 11.52 4.77 4.13
N ASN A 95 10.46 4.60 3.34
CA ASN A 95 9.12 4.97 3.78
C ASN A 95 8.60 4.07 4.90
N VAL A 96 8.88 2.77 4.85
CA VAL A 96 8.51 1.86 5.95
C VAL A 96 9.21 2.25 7.24
N ASN A 97 10.50 2.57 7.19
CA ASN A 97 11.28 3.04 8.34
C ASN A 97 10.76 4.40 8.83
N MET A 98 10.49 5.34 7.93
CA MET A 98 9.93 6.66 8.28
C MET A 98 8.55 6.53 8.92
N LEU A 99 7.69 5.62 8.45
CA LEU A 99 6.39 5.33 9.07
C LEU A 99 6.56 4.73 10.47
N MET A 100 7.58 3.90 10.68
CA MET A 100 7.90 3.32 11.99
C MET A 100 8.48 4.35 12.96
N GLU A 101 9.34 5.26 12.48
CA GLU A 101 9.93 6.32 13.31
C GLU A 101 8.88 7.40 13.64
N ALA A 102 8.18 7.91 12.64
CA ALA A 102 7.18 8.97 12.77
C ALA A 102 5.77 8.46 13.10
N HIS A 103 5.64 7.21 13.56
CA HIS A 103 4.36 6.55 13.82
C HIS A 103 3.43 7.36 14.73
N GLU A 104 3.94 8.14 15.68
CA GLU A 104 3.13 9.01 16.55
C GLU A 104 2.44 10.15 15.77
N LYS A 105 3.20 10.87 14.94
CA LYS A 105 2.67 11.95 14.09
C LYS A 105 1.70 11.41 13.05
N VAL A 106 2.07 10.29 12.42
CA VAL A 106 1.25 9.62 11.40
C VAL A 106 -0.05 9.09 12.01
N ALA A 107 0.01 8.49 13.20
CA ALA A 107 -1.15 8.00 13.93
C ALA A 107 -2.12 9.13 14.29
N LYS A 108 -1.61 10.24 14.82
CA LYS A 108 -2.42 11.44 15.13
C LYS A 108 -3.12 11.97 13.87
N LYS A 109 -2.39 12.09 12.76
CA LYS A 109 -2.94 12.60 11.49
C LYS A 109 -3.97 11.65 10.87
N ALA A 110 -3.72 10.35 10.92
CA ALA A 110 -4.62 9.34 10.36
C ALA A 110 -5.81 9.01 11.29
N GLY A 111 -5.81 9.50 12.54
CA GLY A 111 -6.82 9.17 13.54
C GLY A 111 -6.76 7.71 13.99
N VAL A 112 -5.56 7.16 14.15
CA VAL A 112 -5.32 5.77 14.58
C VAL A 112 -4.62 5.75 15.94
N GLU A 113 -4.89 4.75 16.76
CA GLU A 113 -4.08 4.47 17.96
C GLU A 113 -2.66 4.04 17.57
N ARG A 114 -1.67 4.63 18.25
CA ARG A 114 -0.23 4.39 18.02
C ARG A 114 0.14 2.91 17.97
N GLU A 115 -0.30 2.15 18.98
CA GLU A 115 0.00 0.71 19.11
C GLU A 115 -0.59 -0.11 17.95
N ARG A 116 -1.81 0.24 17.52
CA ARG A 116 -2.46 -0.43 16.39
C ARG A 116 -1.79 -0.16 15.06
N LEU A 117 -1.15 1.01 14.89
CA LEU A 117 -0.37 1.33 13.71
C LEU A 117 0.97 0.58 13.73
N SER A 118 1.69 0.61 14.84
CA SER A 118 2.95 -0.13 15.00
C SER A 118 2.76 -1.64 14.75
N PHE A 119 1.71 -2.23 15.34
CA PHE A 119 1.37 -3.63 15.09
C PHE A 119 0.98 -3.93 13.63
N ALA A 120 0.34 -2.98 12.94
CA ALA A 120 0.01 -3.16 11.53
C ALA A 120 1.27 -3.12 10.65
N LEU A 121 2.21 -2.22 10.94
CA LEU A 121 3.47 -2.11 10.22
C LEU A 121 4.36 -3.35 10.45
N SER A 122 4.40 -3.90 11.67
CA SER A 122 5.13 -5.15 11.92
C SER A 122 4.55 -6.33 11.15
N LYS A 123 3.23 -6.39 10.97
CA LYS A 123 2.59 -7.40 10.12
C LYS A 123 2.94 -7.24 8.64
N ILE A 124 3.08 -6.01 8.17
CA ILE A 124 3.54 -5.74 6.80
C ILE A 124 4.99 -6.21 6.62
N LEU A 125 5.85 -5.99 7.61
CA LEU A 125 7.23 -6.51 7.56
C LEU A 125 7.26 -8.04 7.47
N GLN A 126 6.40 -8.74 8.22
CA GLN A 126 6.24 -10.20 8.09
C GLN A 126 5.75 -10.61 6.70
N ASP A 127 4.85 -9.83 6.09
CA ASP A 127 4.38 -10.09 4.73
C ASP A 127 5.50 -9.90 3.69
N VAL A 128 6.34 -8.87 3.86
CA VAL A 128 7.52 -8.62 3.01
C VAL A 128 8.54 -9.74 3.14
N GLU A 129 8.81 -10.22 4.35
CA GLU A 129 9.71 -11.34 4.61
C GLU A 129 9.20 -12.63 3.96
N ALA A 130 7.91 -12.93 4.07
CA ALA A 130 7.31 -14.08 3.41
C ALA A 130 7.43 -14.01 1.88
N ALA A 131 7.29 -12.80 1.30
CA ALA A 131 7.50 -12.58 -0.12
C ALA A 131 8.95 -12.87 -0.56
N GLN A 132 9.93 -12.49 0.27
CA GLN A 132 11.34 -12.78 0.01
C GLN A 132 11.64 -14.28 0.09
N ASN A 133 11.12 -14.96 1.12
CA ASN A 133 11.43 -16.36 1.39
C ASN A 133 10.75 -17.33 0.41
N HIS A 134 9.46 -17.14 0.11
CA HIS A 134 8.69 -18.10 -0.69
C HIS A 134 8.63 -17.76 -2.18
N LEU A 135 8.68 -16.48 -2.52
CA LEU A 135 8.53 -15.99 -3.90
C LEU A 135 9.83 -15.40 -4.46
N GLU A 136 10.93 -15.45 -3.71
CA GLU A 136 12.25 -14.90 -4.09
C GLU A 136 12.18 -13.41 -4.47
N ALA A 137 11.23 -12.69 -3.86
CA ALA A 137 10.91 -11.32 -4.20
C ALA A 137 12.09 -10.38 -3.91
N LYS A 138 12.62 -9.72 -4.94
CA LYS A 138 13.65 -8.69 -4.75
C LYS A 138 13.00 -7.36 -4.39
N THR A 139 12.90 -7.12 -3.08
CA THR A 139 12.31 -5.93 -2.47
C THR A 139 13.19 -4.70 -2.65
N GLY A 140 12.59 -3.58 -3.04
CA GLY A 140 13.28 -2.31 -3.21
C GLY A 140 13.54 -1.92 -4.67
N PRO A 141 13.98 -0.67 -4.88
CA PRO A 141 14.13 -0.09 -6.21
C PRO A 141 15.31 -0.68 -6.98
N ARG A 142 14.98 -1.46 -8.01
CA ARG A 142 15.96 -2.10 -8.91
C ARG A 142 16.26 -1.34 -10.21
N SER A 143 15.49 -0.31 -10.51
CA SER A 143 15.65 0.48 -11.73
C SER A 143 15.68 1.97 -11.43
N PHE A 144 16.19 2.79 -12.36
CA PHE A 144 16.11 4.24 -12.24
C PHE A 144 14.66 4.74 -12.13
N LEU A 145 13.71 4.05 -12.76
CA LEU A 145 12.29 4.35 -12.63
C LEU A 145 11.79 4.11 -11.19
N HIS A 146 12.16 2.96 -10.60
CA HIS A 146 11.78 2.65 -9.22
C HIS A 146 12.42 3.63 -8.23
N ARG A 147 13.70 4.01 -8.42
CA ARG A 147 14.36 5.03 -7.58
C ARG A 147 13.70 6.40 -7.70
N LYS A 148 13.33 6.82 -8.92
CA LYS A 148 12.58 8.06 -9.12
C LYS A 148 11.24 8.01 -8.38
N HIS A 149 10.51 6.90 -8.52
CA HIS A 149 9.26 6.70 -7.80
C HIS A 149 9.47 6.77 -6.28
N GLU A 150 10.46 6.04 -5.75
CA GLU A 150 10.84 6.04 -4.32
C GLU A 150 11.11 7.45 -3.81
N ASN A 151 11.96 8.23 -4.47
CA ASN A 151 12.24 9.60 -4.08
C ASN A 151 10.97 10.47 -4.03
N THR A 152 10.07 10.32 -5.02
CA THR A 152 8.81 11.05 -5.05
C THR A 152 7.88 10.64 -3.91
N ILE A 153 7.77 9.35 -3.58
CA ILE A 153 6.92 8.88 -2.47
C ILE A 153 7.52 9.18 -1.10
N ASN A 154 8.84 9.28 -0.98
CA ASN A 154 9.52 9.73 0.23
C ASN A 154 9.17 11.20 0.49
N ASN A 155 9.25 12.05 -0.55
CA ASN A 155 8.81 13.44 -0.46
C ASN A 155 7.31 13.58 -0.15
N PHE A 156 6.47 12.69 -0.71
CA PHE A 156 5.05 12.62 -0.33
C PHE A 156 4.88 12.40 1.17
N LEU A 157 5.58 11.42 1.73
CA LEU A 157 5.42 11.05 3.13
C LEU A 157 5.89 12.17 4.06
N ILE A 158 6.98 12.86 3.72
CA ILE A 158 7.45 14.06 4.41
C ILE A 158 6.38 15.15 4.37
N ALA A 159 5.90 15.54 3.18
CA ALA A 159 4.85 16.55 3.04
C ALA A 159 3.54 16.15 3.74
N TYR A 160 3.23 14.86 3.79
CA TYR A 160 2.12 14.33 4.57
C TYR A 160 2.36 14.50 6.08
N ILE A 161 3.54 14.24 6.60
CA ILE A 161 3.85 14.42 8.02
C ILE A 161 3.90 15.90 8.41
N GLU A 162 4.39 16.77 7.52
CA GLU A 162 4.46 18.23 7.70
C GLU A 162 3.11 18.95 7.52
N GLU A 163 2.04 18.20 7.25
CA GLU A 163 0.69 18.75 7.05
C GLU A 163 0.60 19.75 5.89
N ASN A 164 1.40 19.56 4.82
CA ASN A 164 1.34 20.36 3.59
C ASN A 164 0.52 19.62 2.50
N PRO A 165 -0.79 19.88 2.39
CA PRO A 165 -1.65 19.05 1.54
C PRO A 165 -1.45 19.30 0.04
N GLU A 166 -1.09 20.51 -0.37
CA GLU A 166 -0.89 20.85 -1.77
C GLU A 166 0.35 20.15 -2.34
N GLU A 167 1.42 20.14 -1.57
CA GLU A 167 2.65 19.45 -1.93
C GLU A 167 2.47 17.92 -1.93
N ALA A 168 1.77 17.38 -0.91
CA ALA A 168 1.42 15.96 -0.89
C ALA A 168 0.58 15.55 -2.12
N ARG A 169 -0.40 16.36 -2.54
CA ARG A 169 -1.17 16.07 -3.77
C ARG A 169 -0.27 16.04 -5.01
N ARG A 170 0.67 16.99 -5.11
CA ARG A 170 1.61 17.08 -6.23
C ARG A 170 2.47 15.82 -6.32
N TYR A 171 3.10 15.41 -5.22
CA TYR A 171 3.96 14.22 -5.22
C TYR A 171 3.18 12.93 -5.46
N LEU A 172 1.96 12.80 -4.96
CA LEU A 172 1.11 11.63 -5.27
C LEU A 172 0.84 11.53 -6.77
N GLN A 173 0.51 12.65 -7.42
CA GLN A 173 0.27 12.68 -8.86
C GLN A 173 1.53 12.38 -9.66
N GLU A 174 2.67 12.90 -9.23
CA GLU A 174 3.96 12.63 -9.86
C GLU A 174 4.35 11.14 -9.75
N ALA A 175 4.21 10.53 -8.57
CA ALA A 175 4.44 9.11 -8.36
C ALA A 175 3.53 8.25 -9.27
N ALA A 176 2.26 8.64 -9.39
CA ALA A 176 1.31 8.00 -10.30
C ALA A 176 1.72 8.14 -11.79
N MET A 177 2.30 9.27 -12.19
CA MET A 177 2.83 9.45 -13.54
C MET A 177 4.05 8.57 -13.80
N ILE A 178 4.97 8.45 -12.83
CA ILE A 178 6.18 7.62 -12.94
C ILE A 178 5.80 6.15 -13.14
N ARG A 179 4.85 5.63 -12.36
CA ARG A 179 4.34 4.25 -12.50
C ARG A 179 3.34 4.09 -13.65
N LYS A 180 2.99 5.17 -14.36
CA LYS A 180 2.00 5.23 -15.45
C LYS A 180 0.60 4.73 -15.07
N CYS A 181 0.27 4.72 -13.79
CA CYS A 181 -0.99 4.22 -13.26
C CYS A 181 -1.35 4.99 -11.99
N LEU A 182 -2.63 5.31 -11.80
CA LEU A 182 -3.06 5.91 -10.53
C LEU A 182 -3.22 4.84 -9.44
N GLY A 183 -3.48 3.59 -9.80
CA GLY A 183 -3.78 2.48 -8.90
C GLY A 183 -4.60 1.46 -9.66
#